data_AF-A0A137SPW9-F1
#
_entry.id   AF-A0A137SPW9-F1
#
_cell.length_a   1.000
_cell.length_b   1.000
_cell.length_c   1.000
_cell.angle_alpha   90.00
_cell.angle_beta   90.00
_cell.angle_gamma   90.00
#
_symmetry.space_group_name_H-M   'P 1'
#
loop_
_entity.id
_entity.type
_entity.pdbx_description
1 polymer ?
#
loop_
_entity_poly.entity_id
_entity_poly.type
_entity_poly.pdbx_seq_one_letter_code
_entity_poly.pdbx_strand_id
1 'polypeptide(L)' 'MDKRYKPCIFCKNLVLSDRQIKVCDDCLKKAGAEEEIIKDIQAAEEINFVIEDHIEKAEEIIKKYTN' A
#
# COMPACT_ATOMS: atom_id res chain seq x y z
N MET A 1 6.12 -5.94 -13.99
CA MET A 1 5.56 -4.91 -13.09
C MET A 1 5.90 -5.32 -11.68
N ASP A 2 6.45 -4.41 -10.88
CA ASP A 2 6.64 -4.64 -9.44
C ASP A 2 5.27 -5.02 -8.85
N LYS A 3 5.17 -6.19 -8.20
CA LYS A 3 3.89 -6.74 -7.73
C LYS A 3 3.22 -5.84 -6.68
N ARG A 4 4.00 -4.91 -6.10
CA ARG A 4 3.61 -3.97 -5.04
C ARG A 4 2.75 -2.80 -5.50
N TYR A 5 2.62 -2.57 -6.82
CA TYR A 5 1.89 -1.41 -7.34
C TYR A 5 0.88 -1.80 -8.42
N LYS A 6 -0.27 -1.12 -8.40
CA LYS A 6 -1.34 -1.20 -9.41
C LYS A 6 -1.71 0.20 -9.91
N PRO A 7 -2.20 0.35 -11.15
CA PRO A 7 -2.60 1.66 -11.66
C PRO A 7 -3.92 2.14 -11.02
N CYS A 8 -3.99 3.44 -10.72
CA CYS A 8 -5.21 4.17 -10.40
C CYS A 8 -6.21 4.09 -11.56
N ILE A 9 -7.48 3.85 -11.25
CA ILE A 9 -8.53 3.65 -12.28
C ILE A 9 -8.80 4.90 -13.13
N PHE A 10 -8.45 6.11 -12.64
CA PHE A 10 -8.75 7.36 -13.34
C PHE A 10 -7.55 7.93 -14.11
N CYS A 11 -6.38 8.00 -13.47
CA CYS A 11 -5.21 8.68 -14.05
C CYS A 11 -4.04 7.74 -14.37
N LYS A 12 -4.17 6.44 -14.08
CA LYS A 12 -3.11 5.43 -14.24
C LYS A 12 -1.83 5.66 -13.41
N ASN A 13 -1.82 6.64 -12.50
CA ASN A 13 -0.75 6.77 -11.49
C ASN A 13 -0.67 5.49 -10.66
N LEU A 14 0.54 5.09 -10.28
CA LEU A 14 0.75 3.90 -9.47
C LEU A 14 0.28 4.16 -8.04
N VAL A 15 -0.46 3.21 -7.48
CA VAL A 15 -0.85 3.11 -6.07
C VAL A 15 -0.45 1.75 -5.53
N LEU A 16 -0.36 1.60 -4.22
CA LEU A 16 -0.02 0.31 -3.62
C LEU A 16 -1.06 -0.76 -4.00
N SER A 17 -0.59 -1.99 -4.24
CA SER A 17 -1.42 -3.09 -4.73
C SER A 17 -2.49 -3.52 -3.72
N ASP A 18 -2.19 -3.41 -2.44
CA ASP A 18 -3.03 -3.73 -1.28
C ASP A 18 -3.96 -2.58 -0.86
N ARG A 19 -3.73 -1.35 -1.36
CA ARG A 19 -4.62 -0.21 -1.15
C ARG A 19 -6.08 -0.59 -1.38
N GLN A 20 -6.92 -0.39 -0.37
CA GLN A 20 -8.34 -0.79 -0.40
C GLN A 20 -9.10 -0.12 -1.56
N ILE A 21 -8.79 1.16 -1.83
CA ILE A 21 -9.42 1.94 -2.88
C ILE A 21 -8.47 2.05 -4.06
N LYS A 22 -8.89 1.64 -5.27
CA LYS A 22 -8.06 1.67 -6.50
C LYS A 22 -7.88 3.07 -7.10
N VAL A 23 -7.89 4.11 -6.27
CA VAL A 23 -7.85 5.52 -6.64
C VAL A 23 -6.71 6.19 -5.88
N CYS A 24 -5.86 6.94 -6.58
CA CYS A 24 -4.77 7.69 -5.95
C CYS A 24 -5.28 8.92 -5.21
N ASP A 25 -4.47 9.43 -4.28
CA ASP A 25 -4.79 10.59 -3.46
C ASP A 25 -5.15 11.82 -4.29
N ASP A 26 -4.45 12.07 -5.40
CA ASP A 26 -4.75 13.20 -6.27
C ASP A 26 -6.16 13.12 -6.89
N CYS A 27 -6.59 11.92 -7.25
CA CYS A 27 -7.94 11.71 -7.78
C CYS A 27 -9.00 11.82 -6.68
N LEU A 28 -8.69 11.37 -5.47
CA LEU A 28 -9.56 11.56 -4.30
C LEU A 28 -9.71 13.05 -3.95
N LYS A 29 -8.60 13.80 -3.92
CA LYS A 29 -8.61 15.26 -3.71
C LYS A 29 -9.44 15.98 -4.76
N LYS A 30 -9.28 15.64 -6.03
CA LYS A 30 -10.08 16.21 -7.13
C LYS A 30 -11.57 15.85 -7.02
N ALA A 31 -11.89 14.70 -6.45
CA ALA A 31 -13.26 14.29 -6.18
C ALA A 31 -13.86 14.95 -4.91
N GLY A 32 -13.08 15.77 -4.19
CA GLY A 32 -13.52 16.45 -2.98
C GLY A 32 -13.47 15.58 -1.72
N ALA A 33 -12.64 14.52 -1.72
CA ALA A 33 -12.41 13.75 -0.50
C ALA A 33 -11.74 14.63 0.57
N GLU A 34 -12.24 14.51 1.81
CA GLU A 34 -11.66 15.20 2.96
C GLU A 34 -10.23 14.73 3.24
N GLU A 35 -9.40 15.63 3.75
CA GLU A 35 -7.99 15.34 4.03
C GLU A 35 -7.84 14.23 5.08
N GLU A 36 -8.76 14.14 6.05
CA GLU A 36 -8.80 13.10 7.08
C GLU A 36 -8.97 11.70 6.45
N ILE A 37 -9.89 11.55 5.50
CA ILE A 37 -10.11 10.28 4.78
C ILE A 37 -8.84 9.85 4.04
N ILE A 38 -8.14 10.80 3.41
CA ILE A 38 -6.89 10.49 2.69
C ILE A 38 -5.81 10.02 3.68
N LYS A 39 -5.69 10.68 4.84
CA LYS A 39 -4.75 10.29 5.90
C LYS A 39 -5.05 8.90 6.45
N ASP A 40 -6.32 8.56 6.66
CA ASP A 40 -6.72 7.23 7.13
C ASP A 40 -6.32 6.13 6.14
N ILE A 41 -6.48 6.39 4.84
CA ILE A 41 -6.06 5.43 3.82
C ILE A 41 -4.53 5.28 3.83
N GLN A 42 -3.78 6.38 3.91
CA GLN A 42 -2.31 6.35 3.97
C GLN A 42 -1.80 5.61 5.22
N ALA A 43 -2.45 5.82 6.37
CA ALA A 43 -2.10 5.12 7.61
C ALA A 43 -2.33 3.61 7.49
N ALA A 44 -3.43 3.18 6.85
CA ALA A 44 -3.68 1.77 6.59
C ALA A 44 -2.62 1.14 5.66
N GLU A 45 -2.17 1.88 4.65
CA GLU A 45 -1.09 1.45 3.75
C GLU A 45 0.26 1.31 4.48
N GLU A 46 0.58 2.24 5.36
CA GLU A 46 1.81 2.19 6.16
C GLU A 46 1.84 0.98 7.10
N ILE A 47 0.71 0.68 7.76
CA ILE A 47 0.57 -0.51 8.60
C ILE A 47 0.86 -1.78 7.79
N ASN A 48 0.27 -1.91 6.59
CA ASN A 48 0.49 -3.08 5.76
C ASN A 48 1.96 -3.22 5.34
N PHE A 49 2.61 -2.11 4.94
CA PHE A 49 4.02 -2.14 4.56
C PHE A 49 4.92 -2.60 5.71
N VAL A 50 4.68 -2.11 6.93
CA VAL A 50 5.44 -2.50 8.13
C VAL A 50 5.23 -3.99 8.46
N ILE A 51 4.00 -4.49 8.35
CA ILE A 51 3.70 -5.90 8.59
C ILE A 51 4.39 -6.80 7.56
N GLU A 52 4.33 -6.45 6.27
CA GLU A 52 4.99 -7.20 5.20
C GLU A 52 6.51 -7.28 5.42
N ASP A 53 7.17 -6.16 5.75
CA ASP A 53 8.61 -6.13 6.06
C ASP A 53 8.96 -6.99 7.29
N HIS A 54 8.12 -6.98 8.34
CA HIS A 54 8.32 -7.85 9.50
C HIS A 54 8.16 -9.34 9.17
N ILE A 55 7.21 -9.69 8.31
CA ILE A 55 7.02 -11.08 7.85
C ILE A 55 8.23 -11.52 7.03
N GLU A 56 8.68 -10.73 6.06
CA GLU A 56 9.86 -11.06 5.24
C GLU A 56 11.10 -11.30 6.12
N LYS A 57 11.36 -10.42 7.10
CA LYS A 57 12.46 -10.59 8.06
C LYS A 57 12.31 -11.86 8.89
N ALA A 58 11.10 -12.19 9.33
CA ALA A 58 10.84 -13.40 10.09
C ALA A 58 11.08 -14.66 9.25
N GLU A 59 10.66 -14.67 7.99
CA GLU A 59 10.89 -15.77 7.05
C GLU A 59 12.39 -15.99 6.79
N GLU A 60 13.16 -14.92 6.62
CA GLU A 60 14.61 -15.00 6.48
C GLU A 60 15.30 -15.62 7.71
N ILE A 61 14.84 -15.24 8.92
CA ILE A 61 15.36 -15.82 10.17
C ILE A 61 15.03 -17.31 10.23
N ILE A 62 13.77 -17.70 10.01
CA ILE A 62 13.35 -19.10 10.03
C ILE A 62 14.19 -19.92 9.04
N LYS A 63 14.37 -19.42 7.82
CA LYS A 63 15.16 -20.10 6.78
C LYS A 63 16.63 -20.30 7.16
N LYS A 64 17.23 -19.38 7.92
CA LYS A 64 18.61 -19.51 8.43
C LYS A 64 18.76 -20.58 9.50
N TYR A 65 17.71 -20.87 10.28
CA TYR A 65 17.75 -21.84 11.38
C TYR A 65 17.15 -23.21 11.01
N THR A 66 16.60 -23.36 9.81
CA THR A 66 15.99 -24.62 9.32
C THR A 66 16.71 -25.24 8.12
N ASN A 67 17.80 -24.63 7.64
CA ASN A 67 18.78 -25.21 6.72
C ASN A 67 20.14 -25.35 7.41
#